data_AF-A0A7J7Q3C8-F1
#
_entry.id   AF-A0A7J7Q3C8-F1
#
_cell.length_a   1.000
_cell.length_b   1.000
_cell.length_c   1.000
_cell.angle_alpha   90.00
_cell.angle_beta   90.00
_cell.angle_gamma   90.00
#
_symmetry.space_group_name_H-M   'P 1'
#
loop_
_entity.id
_entity.type
_entity.pdbx_description
1 polymer ?
#
loop_
_entity_poly.entity_id
_entity_poly.type
_entity_poly.pdbx_seq_one_letter_code
_entity_poly.pdbx_strand_id
1 'polypeptide(L)'
;MLLADFHLSTCCCCDPCRCMGRANSWHGAGPMTVPDWSGEAAAALLPGSNYVAFMVKGEQQQAIYVGFNPNPEPCSASLPPPGLRMQWKRLVDTARLPPQDVAVQAGELLHSEYVVAPGAAIMLEAVPRPAAPPPQTRVAVQQASSVYQRMGEA
;
A
#
# COMPACT_ATOMS: atom_id res chain seq x y z
N MET A 1 17.46 30.64 24.07
CA MET A 1 16.93 30.57 22.71
C MET A 1 18.07 30.12 21.81
N LEU A 2 18.20 28.81 21.62
CA LEU A 2 19.24 28.20 20.78
C LEU A 2 18.54 27.70 19.52
N LEU A 3 18.77 28.39 18.41
CA LEU A 3 18.41 27.92 17.07
C LEU A 3 19.39 26.82 16.71
N ALA A 4 18.90 25.59 16.55
CA ALA A 4 19.65 24.51 15.95
C ALA A 4 19.35 24.52 14.45
N ASP A 5 20.37 24.85 13.65
CA ASP A 5 20.37 24.70 12.20
C ASP A 5 20.20 23.23 11.81
N PHE A 6 19.00 22.87 11.32
CA PHE A 6 18.77 21.60 10.66
C PHE A 6 19.30 21.70 9.22
N HIS A 7 20.54 21.26 9.01
CA HIS A 7 21.05 20.98 7.67
C HIS A 7 20.30 19.75 7.11
N LEU A 8 19.26 20.01 6.32
CA LEU A 8 18.69 19.04 5.40
C LEU A 8 19.77 18.67 4.38
N SER A 9 20.38 17.50 4.58
CA SER A 9 21.31 16.90 3.64
C SER A 9 20.54 16.52 2.37
N THR A 10 20.53 17.43 1.39
CA THR A 10 20.27 17.11 -0.01
C THR A 10 21.28 16.07 -0.47
N CYS A 11 20.85 14.82 -0.63
CA CYS A 11 21.63 13.82 -1.36
C CYS A 11 21.68 14.22 -2.84
N CYS A 12 22.72 14.97 -3.21
CA CYS A 12 23.15 15.15 -4.57
C CYS A 12 23.64 13.80 -5.13
N CYS A 13 22.94 13.30 -6.15
CA CYS A 13 23.44 12.26 -7.03
C CYS A 13 24.51 12.86 -7.97
N CYS A 14 25.79 12.60 -7.70
CA CYS A 14 26.89 12.82 -8.66
C CYS A 14 27.81 11.57 -8.68
N ASP A 15 28.16 11.11 -9.88
CA ASP A 15 29.01 9.96 -10.31
C ASP A 15 30.29 9.60 -9.49
N PRO A 16 30.89 8.39 -9.67
CA PRO A 16 30.36 7.09 -10.07
C PRO A 16 30.60 6.08 -8.91
N CYS A 17 30.30 6.45 -7.67
CA CYS A 17 30.23 5.48 -6.58
C CYS A 17 28.84 4.87 -6.60
N ARG A 18 28.77 3.61 -7.00
CA ARG A 18 27.57 2.78 -6.99
C ARG A 18 27.09 2.64 -5.54
N CYS A 19 26.32 3.61 -5.05
CA CYS A 19 25.52 3.45 -3.85
C CYS A 19 24.53 2.33 -4.15
N MET A 20 24.87 1.09 -3.77
CA MET A 20 23.88 0.02 -3.57
C MET A 20 23.03 0.32 -2.32
N GLY A 21 22.68 1.61 -2.14
CA GLY A 21 21.83 2.10 -1.08
C GLY A 21 20.41 1.72 -1.41
N ARG A 22 19.76 1.01 -0.49
CA ARG A 22 18.35 0.64 -0.60
C ARG A 22 17.55 1.91 -0.91
N ALA A 23 16.85 1.92 -2.05
CA ALA A 23 16.01 3.04 -2.42
C ALA A 23 14.82 3.10 -1.46
N ASN A 24 14.85 4.08 -0.54
CA ASN A 24 13.69 4.47 0.25
C ASN A 24 12.93 5.59 -0.48
N SER A 25 11.60 5.53 -0.44
CA SER A 25 10.74 6.59 -0.98
C SER A 25 9.67 6.97 0.05
N TRP A 26 9.39 8.27 0.14
CA TRP A 26 8.40 8.84 1.04
C TRP A 26 7.09 9.11 0.29
N HIS A 27 5.96 8.88 0.97
CA HIS A 27 4.61 8.96 0.38
C HIS A 27 3.66 9.71 1.32
N GLY A 28 2.83 10.58 0.74
CA GLY A 28 1.64 11.12 1.41
C GLY A 28 0.44 10.18 1.23
N ALA A 29 -0.76 10.64 1.63
CA ALA A 29 -1.98 9.83 1.51
C ALA A 29 -2.46 9.68 0.05
N GLY A 30 -2.17 10.66 -0.81
CA GLY A 30 -2.64 10.69 -2.19
C GLY A 30 -1.81 9.80 -3.13
N PRO A 31 -2.32 9.53 -4.34
CA PRO A 31 -1.61 8.71 -5.32
C PRO A 31 -0.31 9.38 -5.75
N MET A 32 0.81 8.72 -5.47
CA MET A 32 2.16 9.18 -5.82
C MET A 32 2.52 10.56 -5.24
N THR A 33 1.87 10.99 -4.16
CA THR A 33 2.19 12.25 -3.48
C THR A 33 3.33 12.05 -2.49
N VAL A 34 4.03 13.13 -2.15
CA VAL A 34 5.01 13.16 -1.06
C VAL A 34 4.36 13.71 0.22
N PRO A 35 4.92 13.43 1.42
CA PRO A 35 4.42 14.03 2.65
C PRO A 35 4.51 15.56 2.60
N ASP A 36 3.55 16.23 3.25
CA ASP A 36 3.67 17.66 3.52
C ASP A 36 4.65 17.89 4.68
N TRP A 37 5.89 18.20 4.33
CA TRP A 37 6.94 18.51 5.31
C TRP A 37 6.79 19.89 5.95
N SER A 38 5.99 20.78 5.37
CA SER A 38 5.75 22.11 5.92
C SER A 38 4.73 22.10 7.07
N GLY A 39 3.79 21.15 7.04
CA GLY A 39 2.67 21.08 7.96
C GLY A 39 1.58 22.12 7.68
N GLU A 40 1.68 22.92 6.61
CA GLU A 40 0.67 23.92 6.27
C GLU A 40 -0.68 23.28 5.93
N ALA A 41 -0.68 22.16 5.21
CA ALA A 41 -1.92 21.45 4.87
C ALA A 41 -2.59 20.87 6.12
N ALA A 42 -1.78 20.44 7.09
CA ALA A 42 -2.24 19.98 8.39
C ALA A 42 -2.81 21.09 9.26
N ALA A 43 -2.15 22.25 9.29
CA ALA A 43 -2.64 23.43 9.99
C ALA A 43 -3.96 23.94 9.39
N ALA A 44 -4.16 23.76 8.09
CA ALA A 44 -5.41 24.03 7.38
C ALA A 44 -6.48 22.94 7.51
N LEU A 45 -6.23 21.89 8.30
CA LEU A 45 -7.14 20.75 8.53
C LEU A 45 -7.55 20.02 7.24
N LEU A 46 -6.66 19.98 6.24
CA LEU A 46 -6.94 19.24 5.01
C LEU A 46 -6.90 17.73 5.29
N PRO A 47 -7.90 16.95 4.84
CA PRO A 47 -7.93 15.51 5.07
C PRO A 47 -6.69 14.79 4.53
N GLY A 48 -6.11 13.90 5.33
CA GLY A 48 -4.94 13.10 4.95
C GLY A 48 -3.60 13.87 4.90
N SER A 49 -3.58 15.16 5.23
CA SER A 49 -2.38 16.01 5.17
C SER A 49 -1.23 15.59 6.10
N ASN A 50 -1.54 15.08 7.31
CA ASN A 50 -0.51 14.55 8.22
C ASN A 50 -0.14 13.09 7.97
N TYR A 51 -0.68 12.45 6.94
CA TYR A 51 -0.31 11.08 6.65
C TYR A 51 1.13 11.04 6.14
N VAL A 52 1.96 10.24 6.79
CA VAL A 52 3.35 10.02 6.37
C VAL A 52 3.57 8.54 6.21
N ALA A 53 4.10 8.15 5.06
CA ALA A 53 4.51 6.79 4.81
C ALA A 53 5.87 6.73 4.11
N PHE A 54 6.50 5.58 4.20
CA PHE A 54 7.68 5.27 3.42
C PHE A 54 7.68 3.83 2.94
N MET A 55 8.33 3.62 1.80
CA MET A 55 8.64 2.31 1.25
C MET A 55 10.14 2.07 1.31
N VAL A 56 10.54 0.88 1.75
CA VAL A 56 11.92 0.39 1.62
C VAL A 56 11.93 -0.77 0.65
N LYS A 57 12.68 -0.64 -0.44
CA LYS A 57 12.91 -1.76 -1.37
C LYS A 57 14.16 -2.53 -0.96
N GLY A 58 14.00 -3.84 -0.83
CA GLY A 58 15.08 -4.80 -0.64
C GLY A 58 15.57 -5.36 -1.98
N GLU A 59 16.37 -6.42 -1.90
CA GLU A 59 16.77 -7.19 -3.06
C GLU A 59 15.60 -8.05 -3.58
N GLN A 60 15.68 -8.52 -4.82
CA GLN A 60 14.73 -9.51 -5.37
C GLN A 60 13.24 -9.12 -5.27
N GLN A 61 12.93 -7.84 -5.48
CA GLN A 61 11.56 -7.28 -5.41
C GLN A 61 10.87 -7.34 -4.03
N GLN A 62 11.62 -7.62 -2.96
CA GLN A 62 11.13 -7.43 -1.61
C GLN A 62 10.86 -5.94 -1.36
N ALA A 63 9.75 -5.63 -0.72
CA ALA A 63 9.48 -4.27 -0.27
C ALA A 63 8.66 -4.30 1.01
N ILE A 64 8.95 -3.32 1.88
CA ILE A 64 8.14 -3.03 3.06
C ILE A 64 7.58 -1.63 2.89
N TYR A 65 6.30 -1.47 3.22
CA TYR A 65 5.64 -0.17 3.29
C TYR A 65 5.16 0.06 4.72
N VAL A 66 5.46 1.23 5.26
CA VAL A 66 5.04 1.64 6.60
C VAL A 66 4.32 2.98 6.47
N GLY A 67 3.13 3.08 7.06
CA GLY A 67 2.32 4.29 7.02
C GLY A 67 1.77 4.65 8.38
N PHE A 68 1.71 5.95 8.67
CA PHE A 68 1.25 6.51 9.93
C PHE A 68 0.14 7.51 9.65
N ASN A 69 -1.02 7.32 10.30
CA ASN A 69 -2.09 8.30 10.32
C ASN A 69 -2.22 8.91 11.72
N PRO A 70 -1.54 10.04 11.99
CA PRO A 70 -1.69 10.74 13.28
C PRO A 70 -2.99 11.57 13.35
N ASN A 71 -3.76 11.65 12.25
CA ASN A 71 -5.00 12.44 12.25
C ASN A 71 -6.05 11.82 13.20
N PRO A 72 -6.95 12.66 13.77
CA PRO A 72 -8.09 12.18 14.54
C PRO A 72 -9.19 11.54 13.67
N GLU A 73 -9.07 11.65 12.35
CA GLU A 73 -9.99 11.10 11.35
C GLU A 73 -9.34 9.97 10.53
N PRO A 74 -10.11 9.01 10.00
CA PRO A 74 -9.60 8.00 9.10
C PRO A 74 -8.98 8.61 7.83
N CYS A 75 -7.92 7.99 7.33
CA CYS A 75 -7.23 8.44 6.13
C CYS A 75 -7.26 7.33 5.06
N SER A 76 -7.76 7.63 3.86
CA SER A 76 -7.63 6.75 2.70
C SER A 76 -6.26 6.97 2.05
N ALA A 77 -5.37 6.00 2.17
CA ALA A 77 -4.03 6.05 1.62
C ALA A 77 -3.96 5.28 0.29
N SER A 78 -3.53 5.94 -0.77
CA SER A 78 -3.17 5.30 -2.04
C SER A 78 -1.80 4.63 -1.91
N LEU A 79 -1.79 3.30 -1.98
CA LEU A 79 -0.59 2.50 -1.85
C LEU A 79 0.21 2.51 -3.17
N PRO A 80 1.51 2.89 -3.14
CA PRO A 80 2.37 2.78 -4.30
C PRO A 80 2.52 1.31 -4.74
N PRO A 81 2.73 1.02 -6.04
CA PRO A 81 2.95 -0.35 -6.50
C PRO A 81 4.17 -1.00 -5.83
N PRO A 82 4.05 -2.21 -5.24
CA PRO A 82 5.17 -2.89 -4.56
C PRO A 82 6.27 -3.36 -5.52
N GLY A 83 5.92 -3.62 -6.78
CA GLY A 83 6.80 -4.21 -7.78
C GLY A 83 6.01 -4.95 -8.86
N LEU A 84 6.69 -5.39 -9.92
CA LEU A 84 6.07 -6.16 -10.99
C LEU A 84 5.57 -7.51 -10.47
N ARG A 85 4.30 -7.84 -10.69
CA ARG A 85 3.68 -9.10 -10.20
C ARG A 85 3.70 -9.26 -8.67
N MET A 86 3.88 -8.18 -7.93
CA MET A 86 3.76 -8.17 -6.47
C MET A 86 2.41 -7.57 -6.05
N GLN A 87 2.04 -7.81 -4.80
CA GLN A 87 0.88 -7.25 -4.13
C GLN A 87 1.22 -6.98 -2.66
N TRP A 88 0.56 -6.00 -2.05
CA TRP A 88 0.72 -5.75 -0.62
C TRP A 88 -0.04 -6.79 0.20
N LYS A 89 0.62 -7.32 1.23
CA LYS A 89 -0.01 -8.09 2.29
C LYS A 89 0.14 -7.32 3.60
N ARG A 90 -0.96 -7.18 4.33
CA ARG A 90 -0.97 -6.51 5.63
C ARG A 90 -0.33 -7.39 6.71
N LEU A 91 0.71 -6.86 7.36
CA LEU A 91 1.38 -7.51 8.48
C LEU A 91 0.94 -6.92 9.82
N VAL A 92 0.95 -5.59 9.93
CA VAL A 92 0.61 -4.87 11.15
C VAL A 92 -0.45 -3.83 10.85
N ASP A 93 -1.40 -3.68 11.77
CA ASP A 93 -2.39 -2.63 11.80
C ASP A 93 -2.79 -2.37 13.24
N THR A 94 -2.28 -1.28 13.80
CA THR A 94 -2.45 -0.97 15.23
C THR A 94 -3.89 -0.59 15.59
N ALA A 95 -4.78 -0.43 14.61
CA ALA A 95 -6.19 -0.17 14.84
C ALA A 95 -7.00 -1.45 15.16
N ARG A 96 -6.44 -2.63 14.85
CA ARG A 96 -7.10 -3.90 15.14
C ARG A 96 -6.81 -4.35 16.56
N LEU A 97 -7.71 -5.16 17.11
CA LEU A 97 -7.50 -5.78 18.42
C LEU A 97 -6.52 -6.95 18.29
N PRO A 98 -5.76 -7.29 19.34
CA PRO A 98 -5.01 -8.53 19.38
C PRO A 98 -5.91 -9.77 19.26
N PRO A 99 -5.47 -10.83 18.55
CA PRO A 99 -4.19 -10.97 17.84
C PRO A 99 -4.19 -10.45 16.39
N GLN A 100 -5.22 -9.73 15.95
CA GLN A 100 -5.37 -9.28 14.56
C GLN A 100 -4.59 -8.00 14.22
N ASP A 101 -3.98 -7.37 15.22
CA ASP A 101 -3.05 -6.26 15.11
C ASP A 101 -1.73 -6.67 14.45
N VAL A 102 -1.32 -7.94 14.60
CA VAL A 102 -0.16 -8.54 13.94
C VAL A 102 -0.53 -9.87 13.25
N ALA A 103 -0.64 -9.85 11.93
CA ALA A 103 -1.08 -10.98 11.11
C ALA A 103 -0.01 -11.43 10.10
N VAL A 104 1.11 -12.00 10.59
CA VAL A 104 2.26 -12.37 9.73
C VAL A 104 1.90 -13.43 8.68
N GLN A 105 1.17 -14.48 9.09
CA GLN A 105 0.83 -15.62 8.22
C GLN A 105 -0.52 -15.43 7.51
N ALA A 106 -1.54 -14.96 8.23
CA ALA A 106 -2.91 -14.80 7.74
C ALA A 106 -3.21 -13.35 7.29
N GLY A 107 -2.18 -12.61 6.88
CA GLY A 107 -2.30 -11.23 6.44
C GLY A 107 -3.21 -11.09 5.21
N GLU A 108 -4.05 -10.06 5.21
CA GLU A 108 -4.96 -9.74 4.12
C GLU A 108 -4.19 -9.18 2.92
N LEU A 109 -4.50 -9.66 1.70
CA LEU A 109 -3.96 -9.10 0.47
C LEU A 109 -4.72 -7.83 0.11
N LEU A 110 -3.99 -6.74 -0.07
CA LEU A 110 -4.55 -5.41 -0.30
C LEU A 110 -4.47 -5.04 -1.78
N HIS A 111 -5.39 -4.16 -2.19
CA HIS A 111 -5.37 -3.53 -3.51
C HIS A 111 -4.48 -2.27 -3.49
N SER A 112 -4.80 -1.27 -4.30
CA SER A 112 -4.06 -0.01 -4.40
C SER A 112 -4.44 1.03 -3.34
N GLU A 113 -5.39 0.73 -2.46
CA GLU A 113 -5.89 1.67 -1.45
C GLU A 113 -6.07 0.95 -0.11
N TYR A 114 -5.86 1.69 0.98
CA TYR A 114 -6.09 1.20 2.33
C TYR A 114 -6.55 2.34 3.25
N VAL A 115 -7.60 2.09 4.04
CA VAL A 115 -8.07 3.05 5.04
C VAL A 115 -7.31 2.82 6.35
N VAL A 116 -6.51 3.79 6.76
CA VAL A 116 -5.81 3.79 8.05
C VAL A 116 -6.64 4.54 9.07
N ALA A 117 -6.96 3.87 10.19
CA ALA A 117 -7.77 4.45 11.26
C ALA A 117 -7.09 5.67 11.92
N PRO A 118 -7.83 6.48 12.69
CA PRO A 118 -7.25 7.56 13.49
C PRO A 118 -6.15 7.08 14.43
N GLY A 119 -5.05 7.81 14.50
CA GLY A 119 -3.91 7.51 15.38
C GLY A 119 -3.21 6.17 15.12
N ALA A 120 -3.48 5.52 13.98
CA ALA A 120 -2.99 4.16 13.71
C ALA A 120 -1.75 4.15 12.80
N ALA A 121 -1.03 3.03 12.87
CA ALA A 121 0.08 2.71 11.98
C ALA A 121 -0.17 1.36 11.28
N ILE A 122 0.33 1.25 10.06
CA ILE A 122 0.28 0.02 9.26
C ILE A 122 1.68 -0.40 8.81
N MET A 123 1.88 -1.70 8.67
CA MET A 123 3.06 -2.29 8.01
C MET A 123 2.61 -3.32 7.00
N LEU A 124 3.10 -3.20 5.78
CA LEU A 124 2.78 -4.07 4.65
C LEU A 124 4.06 -4.68 4.10
N GLU A 125 3.97 -5.92 3.64
CA GLU A 125 5.03 -6.56 2.86
C GLU A 125 4.58 -6.81 1.42
N ALA A 126 5.52 -6.69 0.49
CA ALA A 126 5.31 -7.12 -0.88
C ALA A 126 5.41 -8.64 -0.96
N VAL A 127 4.34 -9.28 -1.42
CA VAL A 127 4.30 -10.72 -1.71
C VAL A 127 4.01 -10.97 -3.18
N PRO A 128 4.42 -12.12 -3.73
CA PRO A 128 4.03 -12.50 -5.08
C PRO A 128 2.50 -12.49 -5.24
N ARG A 129 2.03 -11.81 -6.27
CA ARG A 129 0.62 -11.83 -6.63
C ARG A 129 0.25 -13.24 -7.07
N PRO A 130 -0.81 -13.85 -6.51
CA PRO A 130 -1.32 -15.11 -7.03
C PRO A 130 -1.59 -14.99 -8.52
N ALA A 131 -1.24 -16.00 -9.30
CA ALA A 131 -1.64 -16.03 -10.71
C ALA A 131 -3.15 -15.87 -10.78
N ALA A 132 -3.63 -14.98 -11.67
CA ALA A 132 -5.06 -14.90 -11.92
C ALA A 132 -5.55 -16.32 -12.23
N PRO A 133 -6.69 -16.76 -11.66
CA PRO A 133 -7.28 -18.02 -12.07
C PRO A 133 -7.40 -17.99 -13.60
N PRO A 134 -7.08 -19.09 -14.30
CA PRO A 134 -7.25 -19.14 -15.74
C PRO A 134 -8.68 -18.68 -16.04
N PRO A 135 -8.88 -17.85 -17.09
CA PRO A 135 -10.21 -17.41 -17.46
C PRO A 135 -11.07 -18.67 -17.55
N GLN A 136 -12.08 -18.77 -16.69
CA GLN A 136 -13.00 -19.90 -16.75
C GLN A 136 -13.59 -19.87 -18.14
N THR A 137 -13.12 -20.76 -19.01
CA THR A 137 -13.64 -20.93 -20.36
C THR A 137 -15.14 -21.08 -20.20
N ARG A 138 -15.93 -20.22 -20.85
CA ARG A 138 -17.40 -20.16 -20.78
C ARG A 138 -18.08 -21.43 -21.35
N VAL A 139 -17.63 -22.62 -20.99
CA VAL A 139 -18.19 -23.90 -21.43
C VAL A 139 -19.50 -24.20 -20.68
N ALA A 140 -19.67 -23.65 -19.46
CA ALA A 140 -20.86 -23.91 -18.64
C ALA A 140 -22.14 -23.21 -19.11
N VAL A 141 -22.04 -22.13 -19.90
CA VAL A 141 -23.25 -21.42 -20.38
C VAL A 141 -23.91 -22.14 -21.57
N GLN A 142 -23.15 -22.89 -22.37
CA GLN A 142 -23.72 -23.64 -23.50
C GLN A 142 -24.45 -24.93 -23.07
N GLN A 143 -24.09 -25.53 -21.93
CA GLN A 143 -24.79 -26.74 -21.46
C GLN A 143 -26.19 -26.42 -20.91
N ALA A 144 -26.39 -25.28 -20.24
CA ALA A 144 -27.70 -24.87 -19.73
C ALA A 144 -28.70 -24.55 -20.86
N SER A 145 -28.25 -23.97 -21.98
CA SER A 145 -29.14 -23.70 -23.12
C SER A 145 -29.61 -24.96 -23.85
N SER A 146 -28.82 -26.04 -23.85
CA SER A 146 -29.20 -27.29 -24.51
C SER A 146 -30.29 -28.08 -23.75
N VAL A 147 -30.44 -27.84 -22.44
CA VAL A 147 -31.48 -28.48 -21.61
C VAL A 147 -32.84 -27.83 -21.87
N TYR A 148 -32.91 -26.50 -21.98
CA TYR A 148 -34.16 -25.81 -22.29
C TYR A 148 -34.63 -26.03 -23.73
N GLN A 149 -33.71 -26.21 -24.70
CA GLN A 149 -34.09 -26.49 -26.09
C GLN A 149 -34.74 -27.88 -26.25
N ARG A 150 -34.40 -28.88 -25.42
CA ARG A 150 -35.04 -30.20 -25.49
C ARG A 150 -36.40 -30.31 -24.80
N MET A 151 -36.75 -29.34 -23.94
CA MET A 151 -38.06 -29.35 -23.25
C MET A 151 -39.16 -28.64 -24.04
N GLY A 152 -38.83 -27.98 -25.16
CA GLY A 152 -39.79 -27.24 -26.00
C GLY A 152 -40.30 -28.00 -27.22
N GLU A 153 -39.88 -29.25 -27.44
CA GLU A 153 -40.24 -30.06 -28.63
C GLU A 153 -41.10 -31.30 -28.31
N ALA A 154 -41.75 -31.33 -27.14
CA ALA A 154 -42.68 -32.41 -26.75
C ALA A 154 -44.13 -31.91 -26.64
#